data_AF-A0A1I7VJ80-F1
#
_entry.id   AF-A0A1I7VJ80-F1
#
_cell.length_a   1.000
_cell.length_b   1.000
_cell.length_c   1.000
_cell.angle_alpha   90.00
_cell.angle_beta   90.00
_cell.angle_gamma   90.00
#
_symmetry.space_group_name_H-M   'P 1'
#
loop_
_entity.id
_entity.type
_entity.pdbx_description
1 polymer ?
#
loop_
_entity_poly.entity_id
_entity_poly.type
_entity_poly.pdbx_seq_one_letter_code
_entity_poly.pdbx_strand_id
1 'polypeptide(L)'
;MVKVGTSKNHAEQLADVLVAADVRGHYSHGLNRLNMYVRDVQTGICMKDGMPKILKEHAASAWIDGNNLLGPVGMAFTNTSPIMYPTRSSKPALGTNPLAFAAKAKNDAFILDMATTTAAIGK
;
A
#
# COMPACT_ATOMS: atom_id res chain seq x y z
N MET A 1 -2.09 -13.83 -16.05
CA MET A 1 -2.75 -12.51 -16.03
C MET A 1 -2.84 -11.85 -17.40
N VAL A 2 -1.77 -11.73 -18.21
CA VAL A 2 -1.88 -11.15 -19.58
C VAL A 2 -2.94 -11.80 -20.47
N LYS A 3 -3.05 -13.14 -20.44
CA LYS A 3 -4.09 -13.87 -21.18
C LYS A 3 -5.53 -13.50 -20.81
N VAL A 4 -5.76 -12.98 -19.60
CA VAL A 4 -7.09 -12.55 -19.14
C VAL A 4 -7.32 -11.05 -19.34
N GLY A 5 -6.45 -10.40 -20.12
CA GLY A 5 -6.61 -9.00 -20.53
C GLY A 5 -5.90 -7.99 -19.64
N THR A 6 -5.26 -8.42 -18.54
CA THR A 6 -4.47 -7.55 -17.68
C THR A 6 -3.27 -6.96 -18.42
N SER A 7 -2.96 -5.68 -18.20
CA SER A 7 -1.75 -5.08 -18.76
C SER A 7 -0.47 -5.78 -18.25
N LYS A 8 0.57 -5.78 -19.09
CA LYS A 8 1.79 -6.52 -18.82
C LYS A 8 2.43 -6.12 -17.48
N ASN A 9 2.44 -4.82 -17.16
CA ASN A 9 3.02 -4.29 -15.93
C ASN A 9 2.29 -4.84 -14.67
N HIS A 10 0.97 -4.71 -14.59
CA HIS A 10 0.20 -5.26 -13.47
C HIS A 10 0.33 -6.78 -13.38
N ALA A 11 0.38 -7.48 -14.52
CA ALA A 11 0.57 -8.92 -14.56
C ALA A 11 1.94 -9.34 -13.99
N GLU A 12 3.01 -8.61 -14.31
CA GLU A 12 4.37 -8.84 -13.80
C GLU A 12 4.44 -8.54 -12.30
N GLN A 13 3.93 -7.39 -11.85
CA GLN A 13 3.91 -7.03 -10.42
C GLN A 13 3.14 -8.07 -9.58
N LEU A 14 1.98 -8.52 -10.05
CA LEU A 14 1.23 -9.57 -9.36
C LEU A 14 1.99 -10.89 -9.38
N ALA A 15 2.59 -11.29 -10.50
CA ALA A 15 3.38 -12.51 -10.60
C ALA A 15 4.57 -12.50 -9.60
N ASP A 16 5.30 -11.39 -9.52
CA ASP A 16 6.42 -11.24 -8.58
C ASP A 16 5.96 -11.40 -7.13
N VAL A 17 4.81 -10.81 -6.78
CA VAL A 17 4.26 -10.90 -5.42
C VAL A 17 3.81 -12.31 -5.08
N LEU A 18 3.13 -13.00 -6.00
CA LEU A 18 2.63 -14.37 -5.81
C LEU A 18 3.77 -15.38 -5.76
N VAL A 19 4.74 -15.28 -6.68
CA VAL A 19 5.92 -16.16 -6.68
C VAL A 19 6.74 -15.93 -5.41
N ALA A 20 6.95 -14.67 -5.01
CA ALA A 20 7.66 -14.39 -3.77
C ALA A 20 6.91 -14.88 -2.52
N ALA A 21 5.58 -14.98 -2.54
CA ALA A 21 4.82 -15.58 -1.43
C ALA A 21 5.06 -17.09 -1.36
N ASP A 22 5.04 -17.80 -2.49
CA ASP A 22 5.30 -19.24 -2.53
C ASP A 22 6.74 -19.59 -2.15
N VAL A 23 7.72 -18.82 -2.65
CA VAL A 23 9.15 -19.02 -2.30
C VAL A 23 9.39 -18.85 -0.80
N ARG A 24 8.60 -18.01 -0.11
CA ARG A 24 8.67 -17.79 1.35
C ARG A 24 7.79 -18.75 2.16
N GLY A 25 7.11 -19.70 1.51
CA GLY A 25 6.24 -20.68 2.18
C GLY A 25 4.83 -20.15 2.52
N HIS A 26 4.44 -18.97 2.04
CA HIS A 26 3.11 -18.39 2.22
C HIS A 26 2.15 -18.84 1.10
N TYR A 27 2.00 -20.16 0.92
CA TYR A 27 1.25 -20.73 -0.22
C TYR A 27 -0.22 -20.28 -0.28
N SER A 28 -0.84 -19.97 0.85
CA SER A 28 -2.21 -19.45 0.90
C SER A 28 -2.36 -18.02 0.34
N HIS A 29 -1.25 -17.34 0.05
CA HIS A 29 -1.18 -15.98 -0.49
C HIS A 29 -0.32 -15.88 -1.78
N GLY A 30 0.23 -17.00 -2.25
CA GLY A 30 0.95 -17.09 -3.52
C GLY A 30 0.10 -17.66 -4.64
N LEU A 31 0.62 -18.58 -5.46
CA LEU A 31 -0.05 -19.02 -6.70
C LEU A 31 -1.43 -19.64 -6.47
N ASN A 32 -1.74 -20.15 -5.28
CA ASN A 32 -3.10 -20.61 -4.94
C ASN A 32 -4.17 -19.51 -5.08
N ARG A 33 -3.79 -18.23 -5.02
CA ARG A 33 -4.69 -17.09 -5.25
C ARG A 33 -4.86 -16.71 -6.72
N LEU A 34 -4.10 -17.31 -7.64
CA LEU A 34 -4.11 -16.95 -9.05
C LEU A 34 -5.50 -17.10 -9.69
N ASN A 35 -6.22 -18.19 -9.37
CA ASN A 35 -7.58 -18.41 -9.90
C ASN A 35 -8.56 -17.31 -9.46
N MET A 36 -8.40 -16.80 -8.24
CA MET A 36 -9.21 -15.69 -7.73
C MET A 36 -8.94 -14.42 -8.53
N TYR A 37 -7.66 -14.04 -8.70
CA TYR A 37 -7.30 -12.86 -9.50
C TYR A 37 -7.74 -12.97 -10.97
N VAL A 38 -7.62 -14.16 -11.56
CA VAL A 38 -8.12 -14.43 -12.91
C VAL A 38 -9.63 -14.19 -12.97
N ARG A 39 -10.39 -14.75 -12.02
CA ARG A 39 -11.84 -14.58 -11.96
C ARG A 39 -12.21 -13.11 -11.80
N ASP A 40 -11.59 -12.39 -10.88
CA ASP A 40 -11.93 -11.00 -10.58
C ASP A 40 -11.68 -10.08 -11.79
N VAL A 41 -10.62 -10.33 -12.57
CA VAL A 41 -10.38 -9.61 -13.83
C VAL A 41 -11.40 -10.00 -14.90
N GLN A 42 -11.73 -11.28 -15.02
CA GLN A 42 -12.69 -11.76 -16.03
C GLN A 42 -14.13 -11.28 -15.76
N THR A 43 -14.53 -11.17 -14.49
CA THR A 43 -15.86 -10.69 -14.10
C THR A 43 -15.97 -9.16 -14.06
N GLY A 44 -14.87 -8.45 -14.28
CA GLY A 44 -14.82 -6.99 -14.20
C GLY A 44 -14.85 -6.44 -12.77
N ILE A 45 -14.75 -7.31 -11.76
CA ILE A 45 -14.58 -6.91 -10.35
C ILE A 45 -13.23 -6.22 -10.15
N CYS A 46 -12.21 -6.57 -10.93
CA CYS A 46 -10.93 -5.89 -10.93
C CYS A 46 -10.62 -5.37 -12.34
N MET A 47 -10.15 -4.12 -12.41
CA MET A 47 -9.82 -3.47 -13.67
C MET A 47 -8.55 -4.06 -14.26
N LYS A 48 -8.65 -4.43 -15.53
CA LYS A 48 -7.56 -5.05 -16.30
C LYS A 48 -6.36 -4.12 -16.51
N ASP A 49 -6.61 -2.82 -16.57
CA ASP A 49 -5.59 -1.81 -16.88
C ASP A 49 -6.03 -0.44 -16.37
N GLY A 50 -5.05 0.45 -16.17
CA GLY A 50 -5.25 1.78 -15.62
C GLY A 50 -4.11 2.19 -14.70
N MET A 51 -4.23 3.35 -14.07
CA MET A 51 -3.32 3.81 -13.02
C MET A 51 -4.13 4.30 -11.82
N PRO A 52 -3.66 4.13 -10.58
CA PRO A 52 -4.27 4.79 -9.43
C PRO A 52 -4.31 6.31 -9.65
N LYS A 53 -5.36 6.97 -9.18
CA LYS A 53 -5.59 8.40 -9.35
C LYS A 53 -5.48 9.12 -8.01
N ILE A 54 -4.64 10.14 -7.93
CA ILE A 54 -4.64 11.04 -6.77
C ILE A 54 -5.89 11.91 -6.86
N LEU A 55 -6.80 11.77 -5.90
CA LEU A 55 -8.03 12.57 -5.78
C LEU A 55 -7.76 13.88 -5.06
N LYS A 56 -6.92 13.84 -4.03
CA LYS A 56 -6.54 15.02 -3.26
C LYS A 56 -5.15 14.86 -2.69
N GLU A 57 -4.37 15.91 -2.75
CA GLU A 57 -3.03 15.92 -2.18
C GLU A 57 -2.88 17.14 -1.26
N HIS A 58 -2.27 16.91 -0.11
CA HIS A 58 -1.85 17.91 0.85
C HIS A 58 -0.37 17.70 1.14
N ALA A 59 0.27 18.66 1.79
CA ALA A 59 1.71 18.68 2.00
C ALA A 59 2.33 17.41 2.64
N ALA A 60 1.54 16.54 3.29
CA ALA A 60 2.02 15.29 3.91
C ALA A 60 1.09 14.08 3.66
N SER A 61 0.10 14.17 2.78
CA SER A 61 -0.83 13.07 2.51
C SER A 61 -1.44 13.16 1.11
N ALA A 62 -1.70 12.00 0.51
CA ALA A 62 -2.43 11.88 -0.74
C ALA A 62 -3.60 10.90 -0.57
N TRP A 63 -4.80 11.34 -0.93
CA TRP A 63 -5.94 10.47 -1.12
C TRP A 63 -5.88 9.91 -2.53
N ILE A 64 -5.65 8.60 -2.64
CA ILE A 64 -5.50 7.89 -3.90
C ILE A 64 -6.71 6.97 -4.10
N ASP A 65 -7.36 7.12 -5.25
CA ASP A 65 -8.29 6.14 -5.79
C ASP A 65 -7.48 5.04 -6.50
N GLY A 66 -7.56 3.80 -6.02
CA GLY A 66 -6.90 2.67 -6.64
C GLY A 66 -7.44 2.31 -8.03
N ASN A 67 -8.52 2.95 -8.48
CA ASN A 67 -9.21 2.67 -9.75
C ASN A 67 -9.53 1.19 -9.94
N ASN A 68 -9.72 0.49 -8.82
CA ASN A 68 -10.04 -0.93 -8.77
C ASN A 68 -9.01 -1.83 -9.51
N LEU A 69 -7.75 -1.42 -9.55
CA LEU A 69 -6.65 -2.09 -10.27
C LEU A 69 -5.99 -3.22 -9.46
N LEU A 70 -5.15 -4.00 -10.14
CA LEU A 70 -4.31 -5.03 -9.53
C LEU A 70 -3.04 -4.41 -8.92
N GLY A 71 -2.87 -4.48 -7.60
CA GLY A 71 -1.61 -4.08 -6.96
C GLY A 71 -1.71 -3.94 -5.43
N PRO A 72 -0.71 -4.36 -4.64
CA PRO A 72 -0.73 -4.36 -3.17
C PRO A 72 -0.11 -3.11 -2.49
N VAL A 73 0.09 -1.99 -3.21
CA VAL A 73 0.74 -0.80 -2.62
C VAL A 73 -0.24 -0.07 -1.70
N GLY A 74 -0.03 -0.21 -0.39
CA GLY A 74 -0.87 0.39 0.66
C GLY A 74 -0.11 1.44 1.46
N MET A 75 -0.74 2.58 1.67
CA MET A 75 -0.28 3.62 2.59
C MET A 75 -1.31 3.78 3.71
N ALA A 76 -0.84 3.90 4.95
CA ALA A 76 -1.70 4.09 6.12
C ALA A 76 -1.16 5.23 7.00
N PHE A 77 -2.08 6.03 7.52
CA PHE A 77 -1.78 7.18 8.38
C PHE A 77 -2.83 7.23 9.50
N THR A 78 -2.45 7.61 10.72
CA THR A 78 -3.40 7.84 11.82
C THR A 78 -2.94 9.00 12.71
N ASN A 79 -3.84 9.62 13.46
CA ASN A 79 -3.52 10.64 14.46
C ASN A 79 -3.60 10.10 15.89
N THR A 80 -2.98 10.79 16.84
CA THR A 80 -3.07 10.45 18.28
C THR A 80 -3.34 11.70 19.13
N SER A 81 -3.53 11.52 20.44
CA SER A 81 -3.80 12.64 21.37
C SER A 81 -2.77 13.76 21.24
N PRO A 82 -3.18 15.04 21.35
CA PRO A 82 -2.28 16.18 21.21
C PRO A 82 -1.15 16.17 22.25
N ILE A 83 0.06 15.89 21.79
CA ILE A 83 1.28 15.82 22.62
C ILE A 83 2.48 16.52 21.98
N MET A 84 2.45 16.75 20.67
CA MET A 84 3.44 17.48 19.90
C MET A 84 3.00 18.92 19.68
N TYR A 85 3.97 19.83 19.85
CA TYR A 85 3.85 21.25 19.56
C TYR A 85 4.15 21.47 18.08
N PRO A 86 3.18 21.95 17.30
CA PRO A 86 3.48 22.41 15.96
C PRO A 86 4.63 23.42 15.99
N THR A 87 5.45 23.43 14.94
CA THR A 87 6.59 24.34 14.83
C THR A 87 6.18 25.78 15.18
N ARG A 88 6.82 26.37 16.20
CA ARG A 88 6.56 27.72 16.76
C ARG A 88 5.25 27.89 17.53
N SER A 89 4.60 26.80 17.94
CA SER A 89 3.47 26.85 18.88
C SER A 89 3.95 26.77 20.32
N SER A 90 3.26 27.46 21.23
CA SER A 90 3.39 27.30 22.68
C SER A 90 2.33 26.37 23.29
N LYS A 91 1.49 25.75 22.46
CA LYS A 91 0.45 24.79 22.86
C LYS A 91 0.53 23.49 22.05
N PRO A 92 0.36 22.31 22.69
CA PRO A 92 0.31 21.04 21.97
C PRO A 92 -0.98 20.97 21.14
N ALA A 93 -0.87 20.44 19.93
CA ALA A 93 -2.01 20.32 19.02
C ALA A 93 -1.96 19.08 18.11
N LEU A 94 -0.82 18.39 18.01
CA LEU A 94 -0.62 17.23 17.14
C LEU A 94 -0.27 16.00 17.97
N GLY A 95 -0.68 14.81 17.54
CA GLY A 95 -0.18 13.56 18.11
C GLY A 95 1.17 13.14 17.53
N THR A 96 1.63 11.94 17.89
CA THR A 96 2.75 11.26 17.24
C THR A 96 2.49 10.91 15.78
N ASN A 97 1.21 10.85 15.40
CA ASN A 97 0.66 10.68 14.06
C ASN A 97 1.50 9.78 13.13
N PRO A 98 1.52 8.45 13.34
CA PRO A 98 2.38 7.58 12.57
C PRO A 98 1.96 7.46 11.10
N LEU A 99 2.97 7.25 10.26
CA LEU A 99 2.92 7.07 8.81
C LEU A 99 3.54 5.71 8.49
N ALA A 100 2.76 4.88 7.79
CA ALA A 100 3.19 3.58 7.31
C ALA A 100 3.08 3.50 5.78
N PHE A 101 4.17 3.10 5.13
CA PHE A 101 4.23 2.82 3.70
C PHE A 101 4.88 1.46 3.49
N ALA A 102 4.21 0.61 2.71
CA ALA A 102 4.73 -0.69 2.36
C ALA A 102 4.74 -0.88 0.84
N ALA A 103 5.93 -1.13 0.30
CA ALA A 103 6.12 -1.53 -1.08
C ALA A 103 6.99 -2.78 -1.15
N LYS A 104 6.51 -3.77 -1.91
CA LYS A 104 7.25 -5.02 -2.11
C LYS A 104 8.37 -4.83 -3.13
N ALA A 105 9.57 -5.32 -2.83
CA ALA A 105 10.72 -5.36 -3.73
C ALA A 105 11.17 -6.81 -3.99
N LYS A 106 12.12 -6.99 -4.91
CA LYS A 106 12.57 -8.28 -5.46
C LYS A 106 13.02 -9.31 -4.40
N ASN A 107 13.84 -8.89 -3.43
CA ASN A 107 14.35 -9.72 -2.34
C ASN A 107 14.09 -9.10 -0.95
N ASP A 108 13.26 -8.07 -0.89
CA ASP A 108 13.03 -7.28 0.32
C ASP A 108 11.63 -6.62 0.25
N ALA A 109 11.22 -5.94 1.31
CA ALA A 109 10.10 -5.03 1.27
C ALA A 109 10.56 -3.70 1.87
N PHE A 110 10.29 -2.60 1.16
CA PHE A 110 10.43 -1.29 1.75
C PHE A 110 9.23 -1.07 2.67
N ILE A 111 9.48 -1.13 3.98
CA ILE A 111 8.51 -0.86 5.03
C ILE A 111 9.02 0.35 5.80
N LEU A 112 8.34 1.47 5.57
CA LEU A 112 8.48 2.65 6.40
C LEU A 112 7.35 2.60 7.43
N ASP A 113 7.69 2.54 8.71
CA ASP A 113 6.76 2.71 9.83
C ASP A 113 7.40 3.67 10.83
N MET A 114 6.90 4.90 10.85
CA MET A 114 7.49 5.95 11.67
C MET A 114 6.43 6.87 12.26
N ALA A 115 6.72 7.40 13.46
CA ALA A 115 5.99 8.56 13.97
C ALA A 115 6.40 9.82 13.18
N THR A 116 5.49 10.79 13.02
CA THR A 116 5.85 12.12 12.52
C THR A 116 6.49 13.01 13.58
N THR A 117 6.71 12.46 14.78
CA THR A 117 7.41 13.09 15.90
C THR A 117 8.81 12.53 16.01
N THR A 118 9.73 13.30 16.60
CA THR A 118 11.13 12.91 16.77
C THR A 118 11.30 11.59 17.54
N ALA A 119 10.36 11.27 18.44
CA ALA A 119 10.30 10.00 19.14
C ALA A 119 8.84 9.58 19.38
N ALA A 120 8.60 8.27 19.40
CA ALA A 120 7.32 7.73 19.83
C ALA A 120 7.13 7.90 21.35
N ILE A 121 5.89 8.00 21.82
CA ILE A 121 5.58 7.99 23.26
C ILE A 121 6.03 6.63 23.84
N GLY A 122 6.86 6.65 24.88
CA GLY A 122 7.31 5.44 25.59
C GLY A 122 8.71 4.94 25.24
N LYS A 123 9.50 5.72 24.50
CA LYS A 123 10.97 5.55 24.40
C LYS A 123 11.71 6.48 25.36
#